data_AF-A0A0G0P6N1-F1
#
_entry.id   AF-A0A0G0P6N1-F1
#
_cell.length_a   1.000
_cell.length_b   1.000
_cell.length_c   1.000
_cell.angle_alpha   90.00
_cell.angle_beta   90.00
_cell.angle_gamma   90.00
#
_symmetry.space_group_name_H-M   'P 1'
#
loop_
_entity.id
_entity.type
_entity.pdbx_description
1 polymer ?
#
loop_
_entity_poly.entity_id
_entity_poly.type
_entity_poly.pdbx_seq_one_letter_code
_entity_poly.pdbx_strand_id
1 'polypeptide(L)' 'MEKLITFLKEVKVELSKVSWPTKKQTAVYTAVVIGMSLLLAIFLGFLDFVFEYLIKLINA' A
#
# COMPACT_ATOMS: atom_id res chain seq x y z
N MET A 1 -28.59 24.86 -7.14
CA MET A 1 -28.56 23.40 -6.91
C MET A 1 -28.40 22.62 -8.21
N GLU A 2 -29.14 22.97 -9.27
CA GLU A 2 -29.04 22.30 -10.59
C GLU A 2 -27.61 22.25 -11.17
N LYS A 3 -26.86 23.36 -11.13
CA LYS A 3 -25.46 23.40 -11.61
C LYS A 3 -24.53 22.37 -10.94
N LEU A 4 -24.77 22.07 -9.66
CA LEU A 4 -23.94 21.16 -8.86
C LEU A 4 -24.27 19.69 -9.20
N ILE A 5 -25.54 19.41 -9.49
CA ILE A 5 -25.98 18.10 -9.98
C ILE A 5 -25.43 17.85 -11.40
N THR A 6 -25.46 18.87 -12.27
CA THR A 6 -24.88 18.79 -13.62
C THR A 6 -23.37 18.54 -13.56
N PHE A 7 -22.66 19.27 -12.70
CA PHE A 7 -21.22 19.08 -12.49
C PHE A 7 -20.86 17.66 -12.03
N LEU A 8 -21.58 17.10 -11.04
CA LEU A 8 -21.36 15.72 -10.60
C LEU A 8 -21.66 14.69 -11.71
N LYS A 9 -22.62 15.00 -12.58
CA LYS A 9 -22.97 14.14 -13.71
C LYS A 9 -21.86 14.13 -14.77
N GLU A 10 -21.28 15.29 -15.07
CA GLU A 10 -20.12 15.43 -15.96
C GLU A 10 -18.89 14.73 -15.39
N VAL A 11 -18.57 14.92 -14.10
CA VAL A 11 -17.46 14.24 -13.42
C VAL A 11 -17.59 12.72 -13.46
N LYS A 12 -18.80 12.18 -13.26
CA LYS A 12 -19.05 10.74 -13.37
C LYS A 12 -18.78 10.21 -14.79
N VAL A 13 -19.14 10.99 -15.82
CA VAL A 13 -18.88 10.63 -17.22
C VAL A 13 -17.37 10.62 -17.51
N GLU A 14 -16.62 11.60 -17.01
CA GLU A 14 -15.16 11.61 -17.17
C GLU A 14 -14.48 10.48 -16.40
N LEU A 15 -14.90 10.21 -15.16
CA LEU A 15 -14.41 9.07 -14.36
C LEU A 15 -14.68 7.71 -15.00
N SER A 16 -15.73 7.60 -15.83
CA SER A 16 -16.01 6.37 -16.59
C SER A 16 -15.07 6.16 -17.79
N LYS A 17 -14.41 7.21 -18.28
CA LYS A 17 -13.38 7.13 -19.33
C LYS A 17 -12.02 6.72 -18.76
N VAL A 18 -11.84 6.80 -17.45
CA VAL A 18 -10.62 6.39 -16.76
C VAL A 18 -10.52 4.87 -16.80
N SER A 19 -9.35 4.38 -17.21
CA SER A 19 -9.04 2.95 -17.28
C SER A 19 -8.76 2.39 -15.88
N TRP A 20 -9.81 2.12 -15.12
CA TRP A 20 -9.65 1.51 -13.80
C TRP A 20 -9.11 0.08 -13.90
N PRO A 21 -8.21 -0.33 -13.01
CA PRO A 21 -7.73 -1.70 -12.95
C PRO A 21 -8.89 -2.66 -12.68
N THR A 22 -8.81 -3.84 -13.27
CA THR A 22 -9.82 -4.88 -13.02
C THR A 22 -9.77 -5.33 -11.57
N LYS A 23 -10.91 -5.78 -11.01
CA LYS A 23 -10.96 -6.28 -9.61
C LYS A 23 -9.89 -7.33 -9.31
N LYS A 24 -9.56 -8.17 -10.30
CA LYS A 24 -8.50 -9.19 -10.20
C LYS A 24 -7.11 -8.55 -10.09
N GLN A 25 -6.79 -7.57 -10.93
CA GLN A 25 -5.51 -6.85 -10.88
C GLN A 25 -5.34 -6.13 -9.55
N THR A 26 -6.38 -5.44 -9.07
CA THR A 26 -6.34 -4.76 -7.77
C THR A 26 -6.05 -5.74 -6.64
N ALA A 27 -6.72 -6.89 -6.61
CA ALA A 27 -6.49 -7.91 -5.58
C ALA A 27 -5.06 -8.47 -5.63
N VAL A 28 -4.50 -8.71 -6.82
CA VAL A 28 -3.11 -9.15 -6.99
C VAL A 28 -2.15 -8.09 -6.47
N TYR A 29 -2.32 -6.83 -6.84
CA TYR A 29 -1.46 -5.75 -6.36
C TYR A 29 -1.51 -5.62 -4.85
N THR A 30 -2.69 -5.68 -4.24
CA THR A 30 -2.82 -5.67 -2.77
C THR A 30 -2.11 -6.86 -2.13
N ALA A 31 -2.25 -8.06 -2.68
CA ALA A 31 -1.58 -9.25 -2.16
C ALA A 31 -0.05 -9.14 -2.24
N VAL A 32 0.48 -8.59 -3.35
CA VAL A 32 1.92 -8.35 -3.52
C VAL A 32 2.43 -7.34 -2.47
N VAL A 33 1.72 -6.24 -2.27
CA VAL A 33 2.08 -5.23 -1.27
C VAL A 33 2.11 -5.84 0.14
N ILE A 34 1.08 -6.61 0.51
CA ILE A 34 1.03 -7.30 1.81
C ILE A 34 2.23 -8.25 1.96
N GLY A 35 2.52 -9.06 0.94
CA GLY A 35 3.67 -9.97 0.96
C GLY A 35 5.00 -9.25 1.13
N MET A 36 5.20 -8.14 0.41
CA MET A 36 6.41 -7.32 0.52
C MET A 36 6.54 -6.66 1.89
N SER A 37 5.44 -6.10 2.43
CA SER A 37 5.43 -5.51 3.77
C SER A 37 5.77 -6.53 4.85
N LEU A 38 5.27 -7.77 4.75
CA LEU A 38 5.63 -8.85 5.68
C LEU A 38 7.11 -9.24 5.57
N LEU A 39 7.63 -9.35 4.35
CA LEU A 39 9.05 -9.63 4.12
C LEU A 39 9.95 -8.55 4.75
N LEU A 40 9.61 -7.28 4.56
CA LEU A 40 10.34 -6.16 5.14
C LEU A 40 10.25 -6.16 6.67
N ALA A 41 9.07 -6.45 7.23
CA ALA A 41 8.89 -6.53 8.68
C ALA A 41 9.75 -7.63 9.30
N ILE A 42 9.81 -8.81 8.68
CA ILE A 42 10.67 -9.91 9.13
C ILE A 42 12.15 -9.53 9.01
N PHE A 43 12.54 -8.94 7.88
CA PHE A 43 13.94 -8.54 7.64
C PHE A 43 14.42 -7.49 8.64
N LEU A 44 13.64 -6.42 8.84
CA LEU A 44 13.97 -5.37 9.79
C LEU A 44 13.94 -5.89 11.23
N GLY A 45 12.91 -6.64 11.61
CA GLY A 45 12.83 -7.22 12.95
C GLY A 45 14.01 -8.15 13.26
N PHE A 46 14.44 -8.95 12.28
CA PHE A 46 15.66 -9.75 12.43
C PHE A 46 16.91 -8.89 12.64
N LEU A 47 17.06 -7.83 11.83
CA LEU A 47 18.17 -6.90 11.94
C LEU A 47 18.21 -6.21 13.31
N ASP A 48 17.05 -5.81 13.83
CA ASP A 48 16.91 -5.20 15.17
C ASP A 48 17.40 -6.14 16.27
N PHE A 49 17.04 -7.43 16.22
CA PHE A 49 17.52 -8.42 17.18
C PHE A 49 19.05 -8.62 17.10
N VAL A 50 19.60 -8.66 15.89
CA VAL A 50 21.05 -8.78 15.69
C VAL A 50 21.77 -7.58 16.27
N PHE A 51 21.28 -6.37 16.00
CA PHE A 51 21.87 -5.14 16.53
C PHE A 51 21.72 -5.05 18.06
N GLU A 52 20.58 -5.43 18.63
CA GLU A 52 20.42 -5.49 20.08
C GLU A 52 21.45 -6.42 20.73
N TYR A 53 21.67 -7.60 20.15
CA TYR A 53 22.66 -8.54 20.65
C TYR A 53 24.09 -8.00 20.54
N LEU A 54 24.44 -7.39 19.40
CA LEU A 54 25.77 -6.81 19.18
C LEU A 54 26.05 -5.64 20.14
N ILE A 55 25.07 -4.75 20.35
CA ILE A 55 25.21 -3.63 21.28
C ILE A 55 25.37 -4.14 22.71
N LYS A 56 24.59 -5.15 23.11
CA LYS A 56 24.74 -5.79 24.44
C LYS A 56 26.12 -6.40 24.63
N LEU A 57 26.70 -7.02 23.60
CA LEU A 57 28.04 -7.60 23.66
C LEU A 57 29.13 -6.54 23.80
N ILE A 58 28.97 -5.37 23.17
CA ILE A 58 29.94 -4.26 23.25
C ILE A 58 29.87 -3.53 24.60
N ASN A 59 28.68 -3.42 25.19
CA ASN A 59 28.46 -2.70 26.46
C ASN A 59 28.60 -3.60 27.71
N ALA A 60 28.93 -4.88 27.54
CA ALA A 60 29.22 -5.85 28.60
C ALA A 60 30.73 -6.09 28.72
#